data_AF-A0A183D752-F1
#
_entry.id   AF-A0A183D752-F1
#
_cell.length_a   1.000
_cell.length_b   1.000
_cell.length_c   1.000
_cell.angle_alpha   90.00
_cell.angle_beta   90.00
_cell.angle_gamma   90.00
#
_symmetry.space_group_name_H-M   'P 1'
#
loop_
_entity.id
_entity.type
_entity.pdbx_description
1 polymer ?
#
loop_
_entity_poly.entity_id
_entity_poly.type
_entity_poly.pdbx_seq_one_letter_code
_entity_poly.pdbx_strand_id
1 'polypeptide(L)'
;MDDDSSTPTNVLYASPSVTTYTYLNPAFRIYELEPGINYRVADFHTYFLNLSKAATIDVEPRWELLYSAKKEYGMDNLNPTSWDRLINKILYERDSYDKFIR
;
A
#
# COMPACT_ATOMS: atom_id res chain seq x y z
N MET A 1 9.90 11.38 -17.90
CA MET A 1 8.69 12.18 -18.14
C MET A 1 8.67 13.11 -16.95
N ASP A 2 9.28 14.28 -17.11
CA ASP A 2 9.86 15.06 -15.99
C ASP A 2 9.06 16.36 -15.78
N ASP A 3 7.74 16.31 -15.98
CA ASP A 3 6.84 17.41 -15.67
C ASP A 3 6.01 17.05 -14.44
N ASP A 4 6.55 17.40 -13.27
CA ASP A 4 5.92 17.30 -11.96
C ASP A 4 5.01 18.50 -11.64
N SER A 5 4.88 19.46 -12.55
CA SER A 5 4.05 20.66 -12.38
C SER A 5 2.61 20.50 -12.88
N SER A 6 2.34 19.44 -13.64
CA SER A 6 1.03 19.13 -14.19
C SER A 6 0.06 18.59 -13.14
N THR A 7 -1.26 18.74 -13.39
CA THR A 7 -2.27 18.25 -12.45
C THR A 7 -2.40 16.71 -12.53
N PRO A 8 -2.26 15.96 -11.41
CA PRO A 8 -2.40 14.51 -11.43
C PRO A 8 -3.86 14.12 -11.65
N THR A 9 -4.11 13.18 -12.56
CA THR A 9 -5.47 12.79 -12.99
C THR A 9 -5.86 11.36 -12.66
N ASN A 10 -4.89 10.47 -12.42
CA ASN A 10 -5.16 9.06 -12.16
C ASN A 10 -4.09 8.43 -11.26
N VAL A 11 -4.40 7.27 -10.70
CA VAL A 11 -3.52 6.47 -9.84
C VAL A 11 -3.57 5.03 -10.31
N LEU A 12 -2.39 4.45 -10.55
CA LEU A 12 -2.25 3.02 -10.80
C LEU A 12 -1.75 2.35 -9.53
N TYR A 13 -2.43 1.28 -9.11
CA TYR A 13 -2.04 0.52 -7.94
C TYR A 13 -1.35 -0.78 -8.35
N ALA A 14 -0.07 -0.90 -7.98
CA ALA A 14 0.63 -2.18 -7.99
C ALA A 14 0.39 -2.89 -6.64
N SER A 15 -0.21 -4.08 -6.68
CA SER A 15 -0.36 -4.93 -5.51
C SER A 15 0.88 -5.81 -5.29
N PRO A 16 1.16 -6.23 -4.05
CA PRO A 16 2.23 -7.18 -3.79
C PRO A 16 1.86 -8.59 -4.31
N SER A 17 2.84 -9.49 -4.31
CA SER A 17 2.68 -10.86 -4.76
C SER A 17 2.38 -11.83 -3.61
N VAL A 18 1.59 -12.86 -3.92
CA VAL A 18 1.42 -14.01 -3.02
C VAL A 18 2.67 -14.90 -3.02
N THR A 19 3.36 -15.00 -4.16
CA THR A 19 4.64 -15.74 -4.23
C THR A 19 5.75 -15.00 -3.49
N THR A 20 6.69 -15.77 -2.94
CA THR A 20 7.84 -15.28 -2.17
C THR A 20 9.01 -14.82 -3.03
N TYR A 21 8.91 -14.91 -4.37
CA TYR A 21 10.02 -14.61 -5.27
C TYR A 21 10.29 -13.10 -5.36
N THR A 22 11.42 -12.56 -4.89
CA THR A 22 12.48 -13.21 -4.09
C THR A 22 12.55 -12.61 -2.69
N TYR A 23 12.64 -13.46 -1.66
CA TYR A 23 12.88 -13.11 -0.26
C TYR A 23 11.85 -12.15 0.38
N LEU A 24 10.59 -12.21 -0.07
CA LEU A 24 9.50 -11.43 0.54
C LEU A 24 8.46 -12.34 1.18
N ASN A 25 7.78 -11.82 2.20
CA ASN A 25 6.60 -12.46 2.76
C ASN A 25 5.47 -12.47 1.70
N PRO A 26 4.68 -13.56 1.59
CA PRO A 26 3.46 -13.57 0.82
C PRO A 26 2.53 -12.44 1.25
N ALA A 27 1.93 -11.73 0.29
CA ALA A 27 0.98 -10.68 0.58
C ALA A 27 -0.16 -10.62 -0.44
N PHE A 28 -1.32 -10.13 0.01
CA PHE A 28 -2.45 -9.79 -0.85
C PHE A 28 -3.05 -8.46 -0.41
N ARG A 29 -3.89 -7.88 -1.26
CA ARG A 29 -4.56 -6.60 -0.99
C ARG A 29 -6.05 -6.69 -1.22
N ILE A 30 -6.80 -6.05 -0.33
CA ILE A 30 -8.25 -5.84 -0.45
C ILE A 30 -8.48 -4.35 -0.70
N TYR A 31 -9.22 -4.03 -1.76
CA TYR A 31 -9.63 -2.66 -2.08
C TYR A 31 -11.03 -2.40 -1.55
N GLU A 32 -11.21 -1.26 -0.90
CA GLU A 32 -12.52 -0.73 -0.55
C GLU A 32 -12.90 0.33 -1.57
N LEU A 33 -14.09 0.21 -2.14
CA LEU A 33 -14.58 1.14 -3.16
C LEU A 33 -15.72 1.98 -2.59
N GLU A 34 -15.72 3.27 -2.92
CA GLU A 34 -16.88 4.13 -2.66
C GLU A 34 -18.08 3.62 -3.47
N PRO A 35 -19.24 3.37 -2.83
CA PRO A 35 -20.43 2.98 -3.56
C PRO A 35 -20.95 4.14 -4.41
N GLY A 36 -21.43 3.85 -5.63
CA GLY A 36 -22.06 4.84 -6.50
C GLY A 36 -21.34 5.00 -7.84
N ILE A 37 -21.42 6.20 -8.42
CA ILE A 37 -21.15 6.43 -9.85
C ILE A 37 -19.66 6.33 -10.20
N ASN A 38 -18.76 6.71 -9.29
CA ASN A 38 -17.33 6.88 -9.62
C ASN A 38 -16.44 5.69 -9.22
N TYR A 39 -16.95 4.73 -8.44
CA TYR A 39 -16.23 3.54 -7.94
C TYR A 39 -14.77 3.82 -7.52
N ARG A 40 -14.55 4.95 -6.83
CA ARG A 40 -13.21 5.35 -6.43
C ARG A 40 -12.72 4.44 -5.33
N VAL A 41 -11.41 4.18 -5.30
CA VAL A 41 -10.78 3.49 -4.18
C VAL A 41 -10.87 4.39 -2.94
N ALA A 42 -11.65 3.96 -1.95
CA ALA A 42 -11.83 4.64 -0.68
C ALA A 42 -10.62 4.40 0.24
N ASP A 43 -10.17 3.15 0.31
CA ASP A 43 -8.94 2.72 0.98
C ASP A 43 -8.48 1.37 0.41
N PHE A 44 -7.30 0.92 0.80
CA PHE A 44 -6.93 -0.48 0.62
C PHE A 44 -6.19 -1.02 1.85
N HIS A 45 -6.33 -2.32 2.05
CA HIS A 45 -5.72 -3.05 3.15
C HIS A 45 -4.78 -4.11 2.60
N THR A 46 -3.52 -4.05 2.99
CA THR A 46 -2.53 -5.08 2.62
C THR A 46 -2.38 -6.05 3.77
N TYR A 47 -2.51 -7.34 3.49
CA TYR A 47 -2.28 -8.42 4.43
C TYR A 47 -1.03 -9.19 4.01
N PHE A 48 -0.29 -9.68 4.99
CA PHE A 48 0.90 -10.49 4.74
C PHE A 48 0.95 -11.70 5.65
N LEU A 49 1.66 -12.74 5.20
CA LEU A 49 1.96 -13.90 6.01
C LEU A 49 3.40 -13.78 6.52
N ASN A 50 3.58 -13.64 7.83
CA ASN A 50 4.91 -13.57 8.43
C ASN A 50 5.55 -14.96 8.49
N LEU A 51 6.41 -15.26 7.51
CA LEU A 51 7.06 -16.58 7.40
C LEU A 51 7.96 -16.92 8.59
N SER A 52 8.53 -15.91 9.25
CA SER A 52 9.34 -16.14 10.47
C SER A 52 8.51 -16.66 11.63
N LYS A 53 7.21 -16.37 11.67
CA LYS A 53 6.28 -16.91 12.69
C LYS A 53 5.69 -18.26 12.29
N ALA A 54 5.56 -18.53 10.99
CA ALA A 54 5.04 -19.79 10.44
C ALA A 54 6.16 -20.77 10.04
N ALA A 55 7.27 -20.77 10.80
CA ALA A 55 8.49 -21.48 10.42
C ALA A 55 8.46 -23.00 10.68
N THR A 56 7.50 -23.49 11.46
CA THR A 56 7.35 -24.92 11.79
C THR A 56 5.99 -25.45 11.36
N ILE A 57 5.93 -26.76 11.09
CA ILE A 57 4.71 -27.43 10.58
C ILE A 57 3.55 -27.40 11.58
N ASP A 58 3.86 -27.23 12.87
CA ASP A 58 2.87 -27.20 13.96
C ASP A 58 2.24 -25.82 14.16
N VAL A 59 2.75 -24.78 13.46
CA VAL A 59 2.20 -23.43 13.54
C VAL A 59 1.32 -23.15 12.33
N GLU A 60 0.03 -23.02 12.58
CA GLU A 60 -0.93 -22.62 11.55
C GLU A 60 -0.61 -21.21 11.03
N PRO A 61 -0.47 -21.03 9.69
CA PRO A 61 -0.17 -19.74 9.11
C PRO A 61 -1.32 -18.76 9.33
N ARG A 62 -1.01 -17.57 9.87
CA ARG A 62 -1.98 -16.49 10.08
C ARG A 62 -1.63 -15.29 9.22
N TRP A 63 -2.61 -14.84 8.45
CA TRP A 63 -2.51 -13.58 7.71
C TRP A 63 -2.72 -12.41 8.66
N GLU A 64 -1.76 -11.50 8.69
CA GLU A 64 -1.77 -10.33 9.54
C GLU A 64 -2.03 -9.09 8.68
N LEU A 65 -2.81 -8.13 9.18
CA LEU A 65 -2.94 -6.83 8.53
C LEU A 65 -1.58 -6.13 8.61
N LEU A 66 -0.99 -5.85 7.45
CA LEU A 66 0.24 -5.06 7.36
C LEU A 66 -0.10 -3.58 7.56
N TYR A 67 -0.99 -3.03 6.72
CA TYR A 67 -1.40 -1.64 6.80
C TYR A 67 -2.69 -1.33 6.03
N SER A 68 -3.33 -0.21 6.39
CA SER A 68 -4.27 0.54 5.54
C SER A 68 -3.56 1.76 4.97
N ALA A 69 -3.77 2.07 3.69
CA ALA A 69 -3.07 3.18 3.05
C ALA A 69 -3.37 4.52 3.75
N LYS A 70 -4.65 4.77 4.05
CA LYS A 70 -5.06 6.00 4.75
C LYS A 70 -4.47 6.09 6.14
N LYS A 71 -4.51 5.01 6.92
CA LYS A 71 -4.01 5.00 8.29
C LYS A 71 -2.49 5.16 8.34
N GLU A 72 -1.77 4.44 7.49
CA GLU A 72 -0.31 4.39 7.50
C GLU A 72 0.33 5.73 7.15
N TYR A 73 -0.26 6.42 6.16
CA TYR A 73 0.26 7.68 5.63
C TYR A 73 -0.54 8.91 6.07
N GLY A 74 -1.54 8.75 6.94
CA GLY A 74 -2.37 9.85 7.44
C GLY A 74 -3.12 10.58 6.32
N MET A 75 -3.65 9.84 5.34
CA MET A 75 -4.34 10.40 4.17
C MET A 75 -5.86 10.42 4.38
N ASP A 76 -6.50 11.54 4.07
CA ASP A 76 -7.97 11.66 4.14
C ASP A 76 -8.69 10.91 3.03
N ASN A 77 -8.06 10.78 1.86
CA ASN A 77 -8.57 10.09 0.68
C ASN A 77 -7.42 9.62 -0.22
N LEU A 78 -7.73 8.74 -1.18
CA LEU A 78 -6.76 8.17 -2.11
C LEU A 78 -6.89 8.72 -3.54
N ASN A 79 -7.27 10.00 -3.68
CA ASN A 79 -7.33 10.65 -4.98
C ASN A 79 -5.92 10.98 -5.52
N PRO A 80 -5.77 11.30 -6.83
CA PRO A 80 -4.47 11.55 -7.44
C PRO A 80 -3.65 12.65 -6.75
N THR A 81 -4.29 13.74 -6.33
CA THR A 81 -3.63 14.85 -5.63
C THR A 81 -3.11 14.45 -4.25
N SER A 82 -3.83 13.58 -3.53
CA SER A 82 -3.40 13.08 -2.22
C SER A 82 -2.18 12.16 -2.36
N TRP A 83 -2.15 11.31 -3.40
CA TRP A 83 -0.97 10.50 -3.72
C TRP A 83 0.23 11.35 -4.13
N ASP A 84 0.02 12.38 -4.94
CA ASP A 84 1.08 13.32 -5.34
C ASP A 84 1.72 14.03 -4.12
N ARG A 85 0.90 14.48 -3.17
CA ARG A 85 1.42 15.04 -1.90
C ARG A 85 2.21 14.02 -1.10
N LEU A 86 1.76 12.77 -1.04
CA LEU A 86 2.50 11.70 -0.35
C LEU A 86 3.84 11.42 -1.05
N ILE A 87 3.87 11.38 -2.40
CA ILE A 87 5.11 11.21 -3.16
C ILE A 87 6.10 12.33 -2.84
N ASN A 88 5.64 13.59 -2.82
CA ASN A 88 6.48 14.72 -2.39
C ASN A 88 7.04 14.51 -0.98
N LYS A 89 6.23 14.04 -0.02
CA LYS A 89 6.75 13.70 1.33
C LYS A 89 7.76 12.56 1.29
N ILE A 90 7.52 11.50 0.54
CA ILE A 90 8.46 10.38 0.39
C ILE A 90 9.79 10.84 -0.21
N LEU A 91 9.78 11.80 -1.14
CA LEU A 91 10.99 12.32 -1.79
C LEU A 91 11.81 13.24 -0.88
N TYR A 92 11.17 14.02 -0.01
CA TYR A 92 11.82 15.09 0.74
C TYR A 92 11.88 14.88 2.26
N GLU A 93 11.11 13.93 2.81
CA GLU A 93 11.06 13.62 4.23
C GLU A 93 11.57 12.19 4.49
N ARG A 94 12.67 12.07 5.24
CA ARG A 94 13.33 10.79 5.52
C ARG A 94 12.40 9.78 6.20
N ASP A 95 11.59 10.20 7.17
CA ASP A 95 10.71 9.29 7.91
C ASP A 95 9.62 8.70 7.00
N SER A 96 9.11 9.51 6.06
CA SER A 96 8.13 9.08 5.05
C SER A 96 8.74 8.08 4.08
N TYR A 97 9.99 8.33 3.65
CA TYR A 97 10.76 7.40 2.82
C TYR A 97 11.01 6.06 3.53
N ASP A 98 11.57 6.11 4.75
CA ASP A 98 11.94 4.93 5.53
C ASP A 98 10.72 4.06 5.85
N LYS A 99 9.54 4.68 6.02
CA LYS A 99 8.26 3.97 6.15
C LYS A 99 7.81 3.33 4.84
N PHE A 100 7.99 3.97 3.69
CA PHE A 100 7.55 3.46 2.40
C PHE A 100 8.36 2.24 1.93
N ILE A 101 9.66 2.19 2.24
CA ILE A 101 10.54 1.09 1.80
C ILE A 101 10.56 -0.13 2.73
N ARG A 102 9.86 -0.08 3.87
CA ARG A 102 9.79 -1.14 4.88
C ARG A 102 8.49 -1.93 4.76
#